data_AF-A0A7S2A6E6-F1
#
_entry.id   AF-A0A7S2A6E6-F1
#
_cell.length_a   1.000
_cell.length_b   1.000
_cell.length_c   1.000
_cell.angle_alpha   90.00
_cell.angle_beta   90.00
_cell.angle_gamma   90.00
#
_symmetry.space_group_name_H-M   'P 1'
#
loop_
_entity.id
_entity.type
_entity.pdbx_description
1 polymer ?
#
loop_
_entity_poly.entity_id
_entity_poly.type
_entity_poly.pdbx_seq_one_letter_code
_entity_poly.pdbx_strand_id
1 'polypeptide(L)'
;TTPIASASAAPSQPTSSSVRTLSTTTDHRDDPTRYFPGSSFADALRGGGPPPPTERASWQAEHNIDIQRVTQVAIIHELTQQQTRTIERVVPWYLSTMPSAYFRGVPESFRMDHIKAIAAVMDANMDLYLNLQSHLPDGRQVLTFIRPGTQPGTLLKMIKELPWNQNSDLYLPLTRVQVFSAEDESMSLNLFVYGEEPHEPFDARVVGGGILDYAESVQR
;
A
#
# COMPACT_ATOMS: atom_id res chain seq x y z
N THR A 1 -39.74 -15.78 43.72
CA THR A 1 -39.27 -16.80 42.78
C THR A 1 -37.83 -16.50 42.44
N THR A 2 -36.91 -17.22 43.05
CA THR A 2 -35.47 -17.32 42.71
C THR A 2 -35.23 -18.80 42.34
N PRO A 3 -34.07 -19.24 41.81
CA PRO A 3 -32.94 -18.56 41.14
C PRO A 3 -32.42 -19.38 39.91
N ILE A 4 -31.15 -19.16 39.51
CA ILE A 4 -30.18 -20.01 38.77
C ILE A 4 -29.98 -19.56 37.31
N ALA A 5 -28.90 -18.88 36.88
CA ALA A 5 -27.44 -19.03 37.07
C ALA A 5 -26.80 -20.20 36.28
N SER A 6 -25.62 -19.92 35.73
CA SER A 6 -24.60 -20.87 35.23
C SER A 6 -24.72 -21.27 33.75
N ALA A 7 -23.66 -21.37 32.96
CA ALA A 7 -22.24 -21.09 33.15
C ALA A 7 -21.50 -21.34 31.82
N SER A 8 -20.40 -20.62 31.62
CA SER A 8 -19.08 -21.16 31.22
C SER A 8 -18.90 -21.84 29.85
N ALA A 9 -18.02 -21.26 29.03
CA ALA A 9 -16.68 -21.81 28.69
C ALA A 9 -16.21 -21.35 27.30
N ALA A 10 -15.30 -20.37 27.26
CA ALA A 10 -14.10 -20.49 26.43
C ALA A 10 -13.19 -21.54 27.10
N PRO A 11 -12.31 -22.28 26.41
CA PRO A 11 -11.31 -21.81 25.44
C PRO A 11 -11.27 -22.73 24.19
N SER A 12 -10.54 -22.52 23.10
CA SER A 12 -9.08 -22.44 22.99
C SER A 12 -8.77 -22.33 21.50
N GLN A 13 -7.92 -21.38 21.09
CA GLN A 13 -7.03 -21.66 19.95
C GLN A 13 -6.01 -22.72 20.41
N PRO A 14 -5.45 -23.50 19.47
CA PRO A 14 -4.05 -23.23 19.17
C PRO A 14 -3.69 -23.33 17.68
N THR A 15 -2.99 -22.29 17.24
CA THR A 15 -1.73 -22.34 16.46
C THR A 15 -1.25 -23.68 15.87
N SER A 16 -0.97 -23.70 14.57
CA SER A 16 0.23 -24.27 13.91
C SER A 16 0.07 -24.02 12.40
N SER A 17 0.84 -23.17 11.71
CA SER A 17 2.29 -23.17 11.50
C SER A 17 2.85 -24.53 11.10
N SER A 18 3.64 -24.50 10.01
CA SER A 18 4.66 -25.47 9.63
C SER A 18 4.21 -26.72 8.85
N VAL A 19 4.54 -26.76 7.55
CA VAL A 19 5.83 -27.25 7.04
C VAL A 19 5.68 -27.94 5.69
N ARG A 20 6.50 -27.41 4.78
CA ARG A 20 6.99 -27.94 3.52
C ARG A 20 7.49 -29.39 3.67
N THR A 21 6.90 -30.32 2.92
CA THR A 21 7.53 -31.61 2.58
C THR A 21 7.37 -31.87 1.09
N LEU A 22 8.35 -31.39 0.33
CA LEU A 22 8.67 -31.93 -0.99
C LEU A 22 9.41 -33.25 -0.75
N SER A 23 8.71 -34.36 -0.97
CA SER A 23 9.33 -35.68 -1.02
C SER A 23 10.30 -35.72 -2.20
N THR A 24 11.59 -35.83 -1.89
CA THR A 24 12.68 -36.12 -2.82
C THR A 24 13.06 -37.58 -2.62
N THR A 25 13.05 -38.39 -3.68
CA THR A 25 13.63 -39.76 -3.86
C THR A 25 12.81 -40.42 -4.99
N THR A 26 13.30 -40.71 -6.20
CA THR A 26 14.41 -41.59 -6.58
C THR A 26 14.72 -41.30 -8.05
N ASP A 27 15.92 -40.84 -8.39
CA ASP A 27 16.92 -41.60 -9.17
C ASP A 27 16.39 -42.39 -10.38
N HIS A 28 16.54 -41.83 -11.57
CA HIS A 28 16.83 -42.62 -12.77
C HIS A 28 17.74 -41.80 -13.69
N ARG A 29 19.02 -42.16 -13.70
CA ARG A 29 19.90 -41.99 -14.86
C ARG A 29 19.17 -42.47 -16.10
N ASP A 30 19.08 -41.66 -17.14
CA ASP A 30 19.40 -42.12 -18.49
C ASP A 30 19.53 -40.95 -19.49
N ASP A 31 20.58 -41.09 -20.28
CA ASP A 31 21.12 -40.25 -21.33
C ASP A 31 20.24 -40.22 -22.59
N PRO A 32 20.15 -39.09 -23.32
CA PRO A 32 19.74 -39.12 -24.72
C PRO A 32 20.82 -38.54 -25.66
N THR A 33 22.00 -39.16 -25.72
CA THR A 33 22.67 -39.34 -27.00
C THR A 33 21.96 -40.41 -27.82
N ARG A 34 20.86 -40.03 -28.49
CA ARG A 34 20.30 -40.83 -29.61
C ARG A 34 20.03 -39.91 -30.80
N TYR A 35 20.97 -39.90 -31.74
CA TYR A 35 20.93 -40.70 -32.97
C TYR A 35 19.88 -40.18 -33.95
N PHE A 36 20.35 -39.29 -34.81
CA PHE A 36 19.76 -38.95 -36.10
C PHE A 36 19.62 -40.23 -36.95
N PRO A 37 18.45 -40.52 -37.54
CA PRO A 37 18.38 -41.42 -38.68
C PRO A 37 18.67 -40.62 -39.95
N GLY A 38 19.73 -41.04 -40.64
CA GLY A 38 20.13 -40.48 -41.93
C GLY A 38 19.03 -40.62 -42.99
N SER A 39 18.75 -39.52 -43.67
CA SER A 39 18.07 -39.52 -44.95
C SER A 39 19.10 -39.87 -46.04
N SER A 40 18.93 -41.10 -46.54
CA SER A 40 19.64 -41.69 -47.66
C SER A 40 19.70 -40.75 -48.88
N PHE A 41 20.92 -40.56 -49.36
CA PHE A 41 21.29 -39.78 -50.53
C PHE A 41 21.19 -40.67 -51.79
N ALA A 42 19.98 -41.06 -52.19
CA ALA A 42 19.67 -41.60 -53.51
C ALA A 42 18.21 -42.04 -53.56
N ASP A 43 17.31 -41.16 -54.00
CA ASP A 43 16.24 -41.63 -54.89
C ASP A 43 15.55 -40.50 -55.68
N ALA A 44 15.54 -40.72 -56.98
CA ALA A 44 14.50 -40.37 -57.96
C ALA A 44 14.10 -38.90 -58.16
N LEU A 45 14.82 -38.29 -59.11
CA LEU A 45 14.27 -37.55 -60.25
C LEU A 45 12.87 -38.02 -60.68
N ARG A 46 11.81 -37.33 -60.26
CA ARG A 46 10.53 -37.25 -60.97
C ARG A 46 9.83 -35.94 -60.60
N GLY A 47 9.35 -35.22 -61.62
CA GLY A 47 9.03 -33.79 -61.55
C GLY A 47 8.04 -33.35 -60.47
N GLY A 48 8.32 -32.16 -59.94
CA GLY A 48 7.47 -31.36 -59.06
C GLY A 48 8.26 -30.10 -58.71
N GLY A 49 7.78 -28.93 -59.11
CA GLY A 49 8.50 -27.66 -58.98
C GLY A 49 8.88 -27.30 -57.54
N PRO A 50 9.77 -26.30 -57.34
CA PRO A 50 10.17 -25.87 -56.01
C PRO A 50 8.94 -25.42 -55.21
N PRO A 51 8.77 -25.85 -53.95
CA PRO A 51 7.72 -25.31 -53.10
C PRO A 51 7.94 -23.79 -52.93
N PRO A 52 6.87 -22.98 -52.91
CA PRO A 52 6.99 -21.55 -52.71
C PRO A 52 7.67 -21.27 -51.36
N PRO A 53 8.46 -20.18 -51.25
CA PRO A 53 9.13 -19.82 -50.01
C PRO A 53 8.09 -19.64 -48.91
N THR A 54 8.32 -20.38 -47.83
CA THR A 54 7.57 -20.42 -46.59
C THR A 54 7.04 -19.04 -46.22
N GLU A 55 5.71 -18.97 -46.11
CA GLU A 55 5.03 -17.92 -45.36
C GLU A 55 5.81 -17.68 -44.07
N ARG A 56 6.04 -16.40 -43.76
CA ARG A 56 6.59 -15.96 -42.48
C ARG A 56 5.75 -16.64 -41.40
N ALA A 57 6.25 -17.76 -40.86
CA ALA A 57 5.61 -18.47 -39.80
C ALA A 57 5.50 -17.46 -38.67
N SER A 58 4.28 -16.97 -38.45
CA SER A 58 3.96 -16.22 -37.26
C SER A 58 4.41 -17.11 -36.11
N TRP A 59 5.37 -16.61 -35.33
CA TRP A 59 5.90 -17.36 -34.21
C TRP A 59 4.71 -17.72 -33.32
N GLN A 60 4.31 -18.99 -33.35
CA GLN A 60 3.31 -19.55 -32.45
C GLN A 60 4.11 -20.31 -31.41
N ALA A 61 3.93 -19.94 -30.13
CA ALA A 61 4.60 -20.65 -29.05
C ALA A 61 4.14 -22.11 -29.05
N GLU A 62 5.07 -23.04 -29.20
CA GLU A 62 4.79 -24.48 -29.18
C GLU A 62 4.25 -24.94 -27.81
N HIS A 63 4.51 -24.18 -26.75
CA HIS A 63 4.12 -24.52 -25.38
C HIS A 63 3.36 -23.37 -24.70
N ASN A 64 2.20 -23.70 -24.11
CA ASN A 64 1.34 -22.77 -23.35
C ASN A 64 2.10 -22.05 -22.21
N ILE A 65 3.13 -22.68 -21.64
CA ILE A 65 3.95 -22.11 -20.56
C ILE A 65 4.73 -20.86 -21.00
N ASP A 66 5.17 -20.79 -22.25
CA ASP A 66 5.90 -19.64 -22.78
C ASP A 66 4.96 -18.46 -23.05
N ILE A 67 3.75 -18.74 -23.51
CA ILE A 67 2.68 -17.74 -23.66
C ILE A 67 2.34 -17.13 -22.30
N GLN A 68 2.15 -17.96 -21.28
CA GLN A 68 1.84 -17.48 -19.93
C GLN A 68 2.96 -16.63 -19.34
N ARG A 69 4.22 -17.05 -19.49
CA ARG A 69 5.38 -16.28 -19.01
C ARG A 69 5.50 -14.94 -19.72
N VAL A 70 5.42 -14.92 -21.05
CA VAL A 70 5.52 -13.67 -21.83
C VAL A 70 4.35 -12.75 -21.50
N THR A 71 3.14 -13.28 -21.36
CA THR A 71 1.95 -12.51 -20.97
C THR A 71 2.10 -11.91 -19.57
N GLN A 72 2.58 -12.69 -18.60
CA GLN A 72 2.82 -12.19 -17.24
C GLN A 72 3.82 -11.04 -17.23
N VAL A 73 4.94 -11.17 -17.94
CA VAL A 73 5.95 -10.11 -18.05
C VAL A 73 5.37 -8.87 -18.72
N ALA A 74 4.58 -9.04 -19.79
CA ALA A 74 3.93 -7.94 -20.47
C ALA A 74 2.95 -7.18 -19.56
N ILE A 75 2.10 -7.89 -18.82
CA ILE A 75 1.14 -7.30 -17.87
C ILE A 75 1.89 -6.54 -16.76
N ILE A 76 2.90 -7.16 -16.12
CA ILE A 76 3.68 -6.50 -15.06
C ILE A 76 4.33 -5.23 -15.58
N HIS A 77 4.94 -5.30 -16.77
CA HIS A 77 5.60 -4.15 -17.38
C HIS A 77 4.60 -3.02 -17.69
N GLU A 78 3.44 -3.34 -18.26
CA GLU A 78 2.40 -2.36 -18.55
C GLU A 78 1.87 -1.69 -17.27
N LEU A 79 1.53 -2.47 -16.25
CA LEU A 79 1.06 -1.95 -14.96
C LEU A 79 2.12 -1.07 -14.28
N THR A 80 3.39 -1.50 -14.30
CA THR A 80 4.49 -0.73 -13.72
C THR A 80 4.68 0.59 -14.46
N GLN A 81 4.57 0.60 -15.79
CA GLN A 81 4.67 1.82 -16.58
C GLN A 81 3.49 2.78 -16.30
N GLN A 82 2.27 2.27 -16.21
CA GLN A 82 1.09 3.07 -15.89
C GLN A 82 1.22 3.70 -14.49
N GLN A 83 1.53 2.89 -13.48
CA GLN A 83 1.72 3.35 -12.11
C GLN A 83 2.84 4.38 -12.00
N THR A 84 3.96 4.18 -12.69
CA THR A 84 5.09 5.13 -12.70
C THR A 84 4.65 6.47 -13.27
N ARG A 85 3.96 6.50 -14.41
CA ARG A 85 3.43 7.74 -15.01
C ARG A 85 2.44 8.45 -14.08
N THR A 86 1.58 7.70 -13.39
CA THR A 86 0.65 8.27 -12.42
C THR A 86 1.41 8.91 -11.26
N ILE A 87 2.40 8.22 -10.68
CA ILE A 87 3.23 8.76 -9.58
C ILE A 87 3.99 10.02 -10.01
N GLU A 88 4.62 10.00 -11.19
CA GLU A 88 5.35 11.14 -11.75
C GLU A 88 4.48 12.39 -11.93
N ARG A 89 3.17 12.22 -12.12
CA ARG A 89 2.20 13.33 -12.19
C ARG A 89 1.67 13.74 -10.81
N VAL A 90 1.35 12.78 -9.96
CA VAL A 90 0.69 13.03 -8.66
C VAL A 90 1.62 13.69 -7.67
N VAL A 91 2.88 13.25 -7.58
CA VAL A 91 3.83 13.78 -6.59
C VAL A 91 4.09 15.28 -6.78
N PRO A 92 4.42 15.79 -7.99
CA PRO A 92 4.62 17.22 -8.18
C PRO A 92 3.36 18.04 -7.90
N TRP A 93 2.20 17.60 -8.42
CA TRP A 93 0.92 18.26 -8.17
C TRP A 93 0.61 18.33 -6.67
N TYR A 94 0.81 17.24 -5.95
CA TYR A 94 0.57 17.19 -4.51
C TYR A 94 1.44 18.20 -3.74
N LEU A 95 2.72 18.31 -4.11
CA LEU A 95 3.65 19.25 -3.48
C LEU A 95 3.36 20.71 -3.82
N SER A 96 2.83 20.99 -5.01
CA SER A 96 2.47 22.35 -5.42
C SER A 96 1.13 22.82 -4.87
N THR A 97 0.18 21.89 -4.69
CA THR A 97 -1.22 22.22 -4.42
C THR A 97 -1.55 22.19 -2.92
N MET A 98 -0.81 21.41 -2.12
CA MET A 98 -1.07 21.33 -0.68
C MET A 98 -0.51 22.56 0.06
N PRO A 99 -1.25 23.10 1.05
CA PRO A 99 -0.85 24.30 1.75
C PRO A 99 0.38 24.06 2.65
N SER A 100 1.23 25.08 2.81
CA SER A 100 2.45 24.98 3.64
C SER A 100 2.19 24.52 5.10
N ALA A 101 1.03 24.86 5.66
CA ALA A 101 0.61 24.43 7.00
C ALA A 101 0.50 22.89 7.12
N TYR A 102 0.09 22.21 6.04
CA TYR A 102 0.02 20.76 6.00
C TYR A 102 1.39 20.12 6.18
N PHE A 103 2.41 20.60 5.43
CA PHE A 103 3.76 20.05 5.51
C PHE A 103 4.44 20.27 6.86
N ARG A 104 4.03 21.30 7.61
CA ARG A 104 4.51 21.56 8.97
C ARG A 104 3.78 20.69 10.01
N GLY A 105 2.49 20.43 9.81
CA GLY A 105 1.65 19.72 10.77
C GLY A 105 1.68 18.20 10.64
N VAL A 106 2.01 17.67 9.46
CA VAL A 106 1.91 16.24 9.14
C VAL A 106 3.30 15.61 8.95
N PRO A 107 3.65 14.58 9.75
CA PRO A 107 4.90 13.83 9.62
C PRO A 107 5.12 13.25 8.22
N GLU A 108 6.38 13.10 7.82
CA GLU A 108 6.76 12.57 6.50
C GLU A 108 6.19 11.17 6.22
N SER A 109 6.15 10.28 7.22
CA SER A 109 5.56 8.95 7.09
C SER A 109 4.10 9.01 6.63
N PHE A 110 3.28 9.85 7.25
CA PHE A 110 1.89 10.04 6.86
C PHE A 110 1.76 10.74 5.51
N ARG A 111 2.62 11.71 5.21
CA ARG A 111 2.65 12.34 3.88
C ARG A 111 2.87 11.30 2.78
N MET A 112 3.79 10.37 2.99
CA MET A 112 4.07 9.29 2.06
C MET A 112 2.85 8.37 1.88
N ASP A 113 2.19 7.99 2.97
CA ASP A 113 0.99 7.15 2.90
C ASP A 113 -0.18 7.86 2.19
N HIS A 114 -0.35 9.16 2.44
CA HIS A 114 -1.35 9.98 1.74
C HIS A 114 -1.08 10.03 0.23
N ILE A 115 0.18 10.28 -0.17
CA ILE A 115 0.57 10.31 -1.58
C ILE A 115 0.34 8.94 -2.25
N LYS A 116 0.73 7.84 -1.61
CA LYS A 116 0.49 6.48 -2.12
C LYS A 116 -0.99 6.20 -2.33
N ALA A 117 -1.82 6.56 -1.35
CA ALA A 117 -3.26 6.34 -1.43
C ALA A 117 -3.90 7.17 -2.55
N ILE A 118 -3.53 8.46 -2.67
CA ILE A 118 -3.99 9.34 -3.75
C ILE A 118 -3.54 8.80 -5.10
N ALA A 119 -2.27 8.41 -5.24
CA ALA A 119 -1.75 7.84 -6.48
C ALA A 119 -2.51 6.59 -6.89
N ALA A 120 -2.82 5.68 -5.95
CA ALA A 120 -3.59 4.47 -6.24
C ALA A 120 -5.02 4.78 -6.72
N VAL A 121 -5.71 5.74 -6.11
CA VAL A 121 -7.07 6.14 -6.53
C VAL A 121 -7.07 6.81 -7.90
N MET A 122 -6.09 7.68 -8.16
CA MET A 122 -5.96 8.34 -9.44
C MET A 122 -5.56 7.37 -10.55
N ASP A 123 -4.74 6.36 -10.25
CA ASP A 123 -4.37 5.29 -11.18
C ASP A 123 -5.59 4.43 -11.54
N ALA A 124 -6.44 4.14 -10.56
CA ALA A 124 -7.71 3.43 -10.75
C ALA A 124 -8.82 4.28 -11.41
N ASN A 125 -8.56 5.56 -11.71
CA ASN A 125 -9.53 6.52 -12.22
C ASN A 125 -10.83 6.57 -11.39
N MET A 126 -10.68 6.52 -10.07
CA MET A 126 -11.77 6.60 -9.10
C MET A 126 -11.85 7.99 -8.47
N ASP A 127 -13.02 8.34 -7.92
CA ASP A 127 -13.19 9.57 -7.14
C ASP A 127 -12.35 9.51 -5.85
N LEU A 128 -11.79 10.67 -5.46
CA LEU A 128 -10.95 10.84 -4.26
C LEU A 128 -11.75 10.70 -2.95
N TYR A 129 -12.25 9.51 -2.66
CA TYR A 129 -12.94 9.18 -1.41
C TYR A 129 -12.13 8.13 -0.65
N LEU A 130 -11.30 8.59 0.30
CA LEU A 130 -10.40 7.73 1.05
C LEU A 130 -10.54 7.92 2.56
N ASN A 131 -10.48 6.82 3.29
CA ASN A 131 -10.33 6.79 4.74
C ASN A 131 -9.08 5.98 5.06
N LEU A 132 -8.08 6.62 5.65
CA LEU A 132 -6.83 5.98 6.05
C LEU A 132 -6.80 5.91 7.57
N GLN A 133 -6.29 4.81 8.09
CA GLN A 133 -6.02 4.63 9.49
C GLN A 133 -4.53 4.40 9.67
N SER A 134 -3.91 5.23 10.50
CA SER A 134 -2.49 5.16 10.83
C SER A 134 -2.32 5.26 12.35
N HIS A 135 -1.11 4.97 12.82
CA HIS A 135 -0.75 5.11 14.23
C HIS A 135 0.47 6.00 14.34
N LEU A 136 0.48 6.92 15.30
CA LEU A 136 1.67 7.65 15.70
C LEU A 136 2.63 6.71 16.45
N PRO A 137 3.93 7.06 16.51
CA PRO A 137 4.91 6.32 17.31
C PRO A 137 4.56 6.22 18.80
N ASP A 138 3.74 7.14 19.32
CA ASP A 138 3.25 7.17 20.70
C ASP A 138 2.03 6.26 20.94
N GLY A 139 1.57 5.53 19.91
CA GLY A 139 0.40 4.66 19.98
C GLY A 139 -0.93 5.36 19.73
N ARG A 140 -0.96 6.69 19.53
CA ARG A 140 -2.18 7.40 19.16
C ARG A 140 -2.64 7.01 17.77
N GLN A 141 -3.95 6.91 17.58
CA GLN A 141 -4.55 6.56 16.30
C GLN A 141 -4.84 7.84 15.50
N VAL A 142 -4.61 7.80 14.19
CA VAL A 142 -4.97 8.88 13.27
C VAL A 142 -5.89 8.34 12.20
N LEU A 143 -7.05 8.96 12.07
CA LEU A 143 -7.94 8.74 10.95
C LEU A 143 -7.81 9.91 9.98
N THR A 144 -7.33 9.64 8.77
CA THR A 144 -7.27 10.63 7.69
C THR A 144 -8.40 10.40 6.72
N PHE A 145 -9.20 11.43 6.49
CA PHE A 145 -10.27 11.45 5.51
C PHE A 145 -9.87 12.36 4.35
N ILE A 146 -9.86 11.82 3.14
CA ILE A 146 -9.63 12.56 1.90
C ILE A 146 -10.93 12.52 1.09
N ARG A 147 -11.40 13.68 0.67
CA ARG A 147 -12.66 13.86 -0.09
C ARG A 147 -12.41 14.75 -1.31
N PRO A 148 -13.17 14.56 -2.39
CA PRO A 148 -13.07 15.45 -3.55
C PRO A 148 -13.73 16.79 -3.21
N GLY A 149 -13.11 17.88 -3.64
CA GLY A 149 -13.63 19.22 -3.43
C GLY A 149 -13.54 19.74 -1.99
N THR A 150 -14.02 20.98 -1.82
CA THR A 150 -14.05 21.73 -0.56
C THR A 150 -15.46 22.19 -0.17
N GLN A 151 -16.49 21.45 -0.61
CA GLN A 151 -17.88 21.87 -0.42
C GLN A 151 -18.25 22.05 1.07
N PRO A 152 -19.00 23.11 1.42
CA PRO A 152 -19.52 23.30 2.76
C PRO A 152 -20.30 22.09 3.27
N GLY A 153 -20.09 21.73 4.54
CA GLY A 153 -20.76 20.57 5.17
C GLY A 153 -20.08 19.22 4.94
N THR A 154 -19.03 19.14 4.12
CA THR A 154 -18.24 17.90 3.95
C THR A 154 -17.62 17.46 5.27
N LEU A 155 -17.04 18.40 6.04
CA LEU A 155 -16.49 18.12 7.37
C LEU A 155 -17.53 17.56 8.34
N LEU A 156 -18.74 18.14 8.35
CA LEU A 156 -19.81 17.66 9.22
C LEU A 156 -20.23 16.22 8.88
N LYS A 157 -20.24 15.85 7.60
CA LYS A 157 -20.51 14.47 7.17
C LYS A 157 -19.43 13.52 7.69
N MET A 158 -18.16 13.91 7.57
CA MET A 158 -17.03 13.11 8.08
C MET A 158 -17.10 12.94 9.60
N ILE A 159 -17.43 13.99 10.35
CA ILE A 159 -17.59 13.91 11.81
C ILE A 159 -18.68 12.90 12.20
N LYS A 160 -19.75 12.79 11.42
CA LYS A 160 -20.82 11.79 11.64
C LYS A 160 -20.38 10.35 11.33
N GLU A 161 -19.39 10.17 10.45
CA GLU A 161 -18.80 8.87 10.10
C GLU A 161 -17.76 8.40 11.13
N LEU A 162 -17.34 9.29 12.05
CA LEU A 162 -16.34 8.94 13.06
C LEU A 162 -16.88 7.87 14.01
N PRO A 163 -16.02 6.92 14.44
CA PRO A 163 -16.41 5.90 15.39
C PRO A 163 -16.85 6.56 16.71
N TRP A 164 -18.12 6.40 17.05
CA TRP A 164 -18.67 6.87 18.32
C TRP A 164 -18.63 5.72 19.34
N ASN A 165 -17.63 5.68 20.21
CA ASN A 165 -17.45 4.59 21.17
C ASN A 165 -17.26 5.06 22.62
N GLN A 166 -17.94 6.15 23.02
CA GLN A 166 -17.86 6.71 24.40
C GLN A 166 -18.15 5.70 25.53
N ASN A 167 -18.84 4.59 25.23
CA ASN A 167 -19.23 3.57 26.21
C ASN A 167 -18.40 2.27 26.10
N SER A 168 -17.29 2.27 25.36
CA SER A 168 -16.41 1.10 25.21
C SER A 168 -15.19 1.21 26.12
N ASP A 169 -14.76 0.10 26.71
CA ASP A 169 -13.53 0.02 27.51
C ASP A 169 -12.26 0.37 26.70
N LEU A 170 -12.35 0.37 25.36
CA LEU A 170 -11.30 0.76 24.41
C LEU A 170 -11.51 2.18 23.84
N TYR A 171 -12.28 3.03 24.52
CA TYR A 171 -12.50 4.41 24.10
C TYR A 171 -11.18 5.19 24.06
N LEU A 172 -10.87 5.76 22.91
CA LEU A 172 -9.82 6.76 22.76
C LEU A 172 -10.49 8.11 22.52
N PRO A 173 -10.20 9.16 23.31
CA PRO A 173 -10.79 10.48 23.07
C PRO A 173 -10.23 11.10 21.79
N LEU A 174 -11.06 11.86 21.08
CA LEU A 174 -10.60 12.71 19.99
C LEU A 174 -9.86 13.92 20.60
N THR A 175 -8.56 14.00 20.35
CA THR A 175 -7.67 14.98 20.99
C THR A 175 -7.32 16.13 20.05
N ARG A 176 -7.24 15.86 18.74
CA ARG A 176 -6.87 16.88 17.75
C ARG A 176 -7.56 16.67 16.42
N VAL A 177 -8.03 17.77 15.82
CA VAL A 177 -8.57 17.81 14.46
C VAL A 177 -7.72 18.77 13.64
N GLN A 178 -7.28 18.33 12.47
CA GLN A 178 -6.58 19.17 11.50
C GLN A 178 -7.32 19.11 10.17
N VAL A 179 -7.61 20.28 9.62
CA VAL A 179 -8.37 20.42 8.38
C VAL A 179 -7.49 21.13 7.36
N PHE A 180 -7.31 20.51 6.21
CA PHE A 180 -6.54 21.05 5.10
C PHE A 180 -7.39 21.00 3.83
N SER A 181 -7.23 22.02 3.00
CA SER A 181 -7.82 22.10 1.68
C SER A 181 -6.71 22.36 0.68
N ALA A 182 -6.80 21.71 -0.48
CA ALA A 182 -5.95 21.97 -1.63
C ALA A 182 -6.17 23.41 -2.14
N GLU A 183 -5.12 24.07 -2.61
CA GLU A 183 -5.19 25.45 -3.13
C GLU A 183 -6.05 25.57 -4.40
N ASP A 184 -6.08 24.52 -5.21
CA ASP A 184 -6.94 24.42 -6.40
C ASP A 184 -8.37 23.94 -6.09
N GLU A 185 -8.71 23.82 -4.80
CA GLU A 185 -9.98 23.31 -4.28
C GLU A 185 -10.34 21.88 -4.74
N SER A 186 -9.41 21.15 -5.35
CA SER A 186 -9.65 19.81 -5.90
C SER A 186 -9.95 18.75 -4.84
N MET A 187 -9.44 18.92 -3.62
CA MET A 187 -9.61 17.98 -2.52
C MET A 187 -9.53 18.64 -1.14
N SER A 188 -10.12 17.96 -0.16
CA SER A 188 -9.96 18.25 1.26
C SER A 188 -9.40 17.04 1.99
N LEU A 189 -8.55 17.31 2.98
CA LEU A 189 -7.83 16.32 3.76
C LEU A 189 -7.97 16.66 5.25
N ASN A 190 -8.56 15.75 6.02
CA ASN A 190 -8.93 15.97 7.41
C ASN A 190 -8.34 14.86 8.29
N LEU A 191 -7.59 15.22 9.32
CA LEU A 191 -6.99 14.28 10.24
C LEU A 191 -7.70 14.38 11.59
N PHE A 192 -8.10 13.24 12.12
CA PHE A 192 -8.68 13.07 13.43
C PHE A 192 -7.72 12.22 14.27
N VAL A 193 -7.12 12.83 15.29
CA VAL A 193 -6.15 12.16 16.17
C VAL A 193 -6.85 11.75 17.45
N TYR A 194 -6.78 10.45 17.74
CA TYR A 194 -7.38 9.80 18.88
C TYR A 194 -6.32 9.33 19.86
N GLY A 195 -6.65 9.43 21.15
CA GLY A 195 -5.80 9.00 22.25
C GLY A 195 -5.24 10.17 23.03
N GLU A 196 -4.88 9.90 24.27
CA GLU A 196 -4.33 10.91 25.17
C GLU A 196 -2.91 11.27 24.74
N GLU A 197 -2.61 12.57 24.74
CA GLU A 197 -1.24 13.01 24.61
C GLU A 197 -0.50 12.61 25.90
N PRO A 198 0.64 11.90 25.81
CA PRO A 198 1.40 11.58 27.01
C PRO A 198 1.74 12.87 27.73
N HIS A 199 1.17 13.05 28.92
CA HIS A 199 1.44 14.20 29.76
C HIS A 199 2.81 13.98 30.42
N GLU A 200 3.90 14.23 29.68
CA GLU A 200 5.21 14.32 30.31
C GLU A 200 5.13 15.46 31.35
N PRO A 201 5.53 15.22 32.61
CA PRO A 201 5.56 16.28 33.60
C PRO A 201 6.47 17.38 33.08
N PHE A 202 5.91 18.59 32.91
CA PHE A 202 6.67 19.76 32.47
C PHE A 202 7.72 20.09 33.54
N ASP A 203 8.94 19.62 33.35
CA ASP A 203 10.07 20.01 34.19
C ASP A 203 10.74 21.25 33.58
N ALA A 204 10.36 22.42 34.12
CA ALA A 204 10.93 23.71 33.76
C ALA A 204 12.47 23.74 33.93
N ARG A 205 13.06 22.87 34.75
CA ARG A 205 14.52 22.80 34.94
C ARG A 205 15.21 22.10 33.77
N VAL A 206 14.57 21.12 33.15
CA VAL A 206 15.13 20.39 32.00
C VAL A 206 15.01 21.23 30.73
N VAL A 207 13.85 21.86 30.51
CA VAL A 207 13.61 22.70 29.31
C VAL A 207 14.28 24.08 29.45
N GLY A 208 14.31 24.62 30.67
CA GLY A 208 14.89 25.93 30.97
C GLY A 208 16.36 25.91 31.39
N GLY A 209 16.99 24.73 31.50
CA GLY A 209 18.39 24.60 31.97
C GLY A 209 19.36 25.48 31.19
N GLY A 210 19.28 25.48 29.85
CA GLY A 210 20.14 26.33 29.02
C GLY A 210 19.87 27.84 29.18
N ILE A 211 18.65 28.24 29.56
CA ILE A 211 18.30 29.64 29.84
C ILE A 211 18.83 30.04 31.22
N LEU A 212 18.77 29.14 32.19
CA LEU A 212 19.29 29.35 33.55
C LEU A 212 20.82 29.43 33.56
N ASP A 213 21.51 28.53 32.84
CA ASP A 213 22.97 28.55 32.69
C ASP A 213 23.44 29.84 32.00
N TYR A 214 22.71 30.29 30.97
CA TYR A 214 22.99 31.56 30.32
C TYR A 214 22.77 32.75 31.28
N ALA A 215 21.67 32.76 32.03
CA ALA A 215 21.38 33.82 32.99
C ALA A 215 22.45 33.90 34.11
N GLU A 216 22.96 32.77 34.59
CA GLU A 216 24.08 32.74 35.55
C GLU A 216 25.38 33.28 34.96
N SER A 217 25.66 33.00 33.67
CA SER A 217 26.87 33.48 33.01
C SER A 217 26.90 35.00 32.80
N VAL A 218 25.74 35.65 32.69
CA VAL A 218 25.61 37.10 32.44
C VAL A 218 25.65 37.91 33.74
N GLN A 219 25.44 37.28 34.90
CA GLN A 219 25.51 37.94 36.21
C GLN A 219 26.93 37.96 36.84
N ARG A 220 27.93 37.36 36.19
CA ARG A 220 29.35 37.48 36.56
C ARG A 220 30.07 38.53 35.73
#